data_AF-A0A8W8L0I8-F1
#
_entry.id   AF-A0A8W8L0I8-F1
#
_cell.length_a   1.000
_cell.length_b   1.000
_cell.length_c   1.000
_cell.angle_alpha   90.00
_cell.angle_beta   90.00
_cell.angle_gamma   90.00
#
_symmetry.space_group_name_H-M   'P 1'
#
loop_
_entity.id
_entity.type
_entity.pdbx_description
1 polymer ?
#
loop_
_entity_poly.entity_id
_entity_poly.type
_entity_poly.pdbx_seq_one_letter_code
_entity_poly.pdbx_strand_id
1 'polypeptide(L)' 'AAQPGSIDSESGIFSMTFDRSGSRLLATEADKTIKIYKEDESATEETHPINWRPDIVKKKRY' A
#
# COMPACT_ATOMS: atom_id res chain seq x y z
N ALA A 1 8.30 7.85 1.31
CA ALA A 1 9.37 8.76 0.89
C ALA A 1 9.81 8.35 -0.50
N ALA A 2 9.94 9.31 -1.42
CA ALA A 2 10.53 9.05 -2.74
C ALA A 2 11.95 8.52 -2.56
N GLN A 3 12.44 7.68 -3.48
CA GLN A 3 13.83 7.22 -3.34
C GLN A 3 14.81 8.40 -3.50
N PRO A 4 16.03 8.31 -2.93
CA PRO A 4 17.01 9.37 -3.01
C PRO A 4 17.24 9.83 -4.46
N GLY A 5 17.15 11.13 -4.70
CA GLY A 5 17.30 11.72 -6.03
C GLY A 5 16.00 11.91 -6.82
N SER A 6 14.85 11.61 -6.23
CA SER A 6 13.52 11.88 -6.81
C SER A 6 12.74 12.88 -5.95
N ILE A 7 11.82 13.61 -6.59
CA ILE A 7 10.98 14.61 -5.91
C ILE A 7 9.75 13.96 -5.30
N ASP A 8 9.18 14.54 -4.24
CA ASP A 8 7.98 13.99 -3.59
C ASP A 8 6.79 13.85 -4.56
N SER A 9 6.70 14.70 -5.58
CA SER A 9 5.67 14.59 -6.64
C SER A 9 5.81 13.35 -7.53
N GLU A 10 6.96 12.68 -7.53
CA GLU A 10 7.18 11.41 -8.24
C GLU A 10 6.84 10.19 -7.36
N SER A 11 6.38 10.39 -6.12
CA SER A 11 5.84 9.32 -5.29
C SER A 11 4.45 8.90 -5.81
N GLY A 12 4.43 7.96 -6.75
CA GLY A 12 3.19 7.45 -7.36
C GLY A 12 3.36 6.02 -7.85
N ILE A 13 2.28 5.24 -7.81
CA ILE A 13 2.27 3.84 -8.28
C ILE A 13 1.63 3.81 -9.67
N PHE A 14 2.35 3.29 -10.66
CA PHE A 14 1.81 3.11 -12.02
C PHE A 14 1.10 1.77 -12.20
N SER A 15 1.66 0.71 -11.62
CA SER A 15 1.11 -0.64 -11.70
C SER A 15 1.53 -1.46 -10.50
N MET A 16 0.74 -2.47 -10.18
CA MET A 16 1.05 -3.46 -9.17
C MET A 16 0.55 -4.83 -9.58
N THR A 17 1.30 -5.87 -9.27
CA THR A 17 0.90 -7.26 -9.51
C THR A 17 1.47 -8.16 -8.44
N PHE A 18 0.75 -9.25 -8.14
CA PHE A 18 1.32 -10.33 -7.37
C PHE A 18 2.25 -11.17 -8.24
N ASP A 19 3.24 -11.78 -7.60
CA ASP A 19 4.01 -12.85 -8.20
C ASP A 19 3.14 -14.11 -8.39
N ARG A 20 3.61 -15.10 -9.14
CA ARG A 20 2.83 -16.32 -9.41
C ARG A 20 2.48 -17.13 -8.16
N SER A 21 3.26 -16.99 -7.08
CA SER A 21 2.93 -17.65 -5.80
C SER A 21 1.88 -16.89 -4.99
N GLY A 22 1.63 -15.62 -5.29
CA GLY A 22 0.74 -14.75 -4.53
C GLY A 22 1.34 -14.20 -3.22
N SER A 23 2.60 -14.53 -2.90
CA SER A 23 3.23 -14.17 -1.62
C SER A 23 3.90 -12.79 -1.63
N ARG A 24 4.15 -12.22 -2.81
CA ARG A 24 4.82 -10.93 -2.96
C ARG A 24 4.03 -10.01 -3.85
N LEU A 25 3.91 -8.76 -3.41
CA LEU A 25 3.34 -7.68 -4.22
C LEU A 25 4.48 -6.88 -4.84
N LEU A 26 4.50 -6.81 -6.16
CA LEU A 26 5.42 -5.98 -6.92
C LEU A 26 4.70 -4.70 -7.30
N ALA A 27 5.26 -3.54 -6.93
CA ALA A 27 4.75 -2.23 -7.31
C ALA A 27 5.79 -1.51 -8.16
N THR A 28 5.39 -1.07 -9.35
CA THR A 28 6.23 -0.24 -10.23
C THR A 28 5.88 1.22 -10.01
N GLU A 29 6.82 1.98 -9.47
CA GLU A 29 6.60 3.38 -9.09
C GLU A 29 7.13 4.37 -10.13
N ALA A 30 6.60 5.59 -10.09
CA ALA A 30 6.99 6.69 -10.97
C ALA A 30 8.40 7.23 -10.70
N ASP A 31 8.91 6.92 -9.51
CA ASP A 31 10.21 7.32 -9.03
C ASP A 31 11.36 6.49 -9.68
N LYS A 32 11.04 5.56 -10.59
CA LYS A 32 11.94 4.63 -11.29
C LYS A 32 12.42 3.47 -10.41
N THR A 33 11.72 3.17 -9.33
CA THR A 33 11.91 1.91 -8.60
C THR A 33 10.81 0.88 -8.83
N ILE A 34 11.17 -0.37 -8.52
CA ILE A 34 10.22 -1.46 -8.31
C ILE A 34 10.32 -1.85 -6.85
N LYS A 35 9.25 -1.66 -6.08
CA LYS A 35 9.18 -2.06 -4.68
C LYS A 35 8.53 -3.42 -4.57
N ILE A 36 9.17 -4.31 -3.80
CA ILE A 36 8.70 -5.67 -3.58
C ILE A 36 8.30 -5.78 -2.12
N TYR A 37 7.01 -5.98 -1.89
CA TYR A 37 6.44 -6.16 -0.56
C TYR A 37 6.21 -7.63 -0.27
N LYS A 38 6.36 -8.00 1.01
CA LYS A 38 6.08 -9.33 1.56
C LYS A 38 5.22 -9.14 2.81
N GLU A 39 4.35 -10.10 3.08
CA GLU A 39 3.64 -10.20 4.35
C GLU A 39 4.61 -10.29 5.54
N ASP A 40 4.24 -9.64 6.64
CA ASP A 40 4.95 -9.73 7.91
C ASP A 40 4.47 -10.97 8.67
N GLU A 41 5.38 -11.93 8.87
CA GLU A 41 5.09 -13.19 9.56
C GLU A 41 4.83 -13.01 11.07
N SER A 42 5.17 -11.86 11.64
CA SER A 42 4.94 -11.54 13.05
C SER A 42 3.64 -10.77 13.32
N ALA A 43 2.94 -10.35 12.26
CA ALA A 43 1.72 -9.59 12.39
C ALA A 43 0.57 -10.46 12.93
N THR A 44 -0.06 -10.00 14.02
CA THR A 44 -1.21 -10.65 14.64
C THR A 44 -2.38 -9.66 14.75
N GLU A 45 -3.59 -10.17 14.96
CA GLU A 45 -4.79 -9.33 15.13
C GLU A 45 -4.70 -8.40 16.34
N GLU A 46 -3.89 -8.74 17.34
CA GLU A 46 -3.67 -7.90 18.54
C GLU A 46 -2.64 -6.78 18.28
N THR A 47 -1.59 -7.07 17.50
CA THR A 47 -0.53 -6.09 17.21
C THR A 47 -0.92 -5.14 16.09
N HIS A 48 -1.68 -5.62 15.10
CA HIS A 48 -2.10 -4.87 13.91
C HIS A 48 -3.63 -4.96 13.70
N PRO A 49 -4.45 -4.46 14.65
CA PRO A 49 -5.90 -4.59 14.58
C PRO A 49 -6.49 -3.76 13.44
N ILE A 50 -7.49 -4.33 12.74
CA ILE A 50 -8.25 -3.62 11.71
C ILE A 50 -9.31 -2.73 12.37
N ASN A 51 -9.15 -1.41 12.28
CA ASN A 51 -10.14 -0.44 12.78
C ASN A 51 -11.23 -0.17 11.73
N TRP A 52 -12.21 -1.06 11.64
CA TRP A 52 -13.32 -0.92 10.70
C TRP A 52 -14.36 0.11 11.20
N ARG A 53 -14.59 1.19 10.43
CA ARG A 53 -15.57 2.24 10.74
C ARG A 53 -16.61 2.42 9.62
N PRO A 54 -17.69 1.62 9.60
CA PRO A 54 -18.65 1.61 8.50
C PRO A 54 -19.56 2.85 8.42
N ASP A 55 -19.65 3.66 9.49
CA ASP A 55 -20.62 4.77 9.58
C ASP A 55 -20.25 6.05 8.82
N ILE A 56 -19.07 6.09 8.17
CA ILE A 56 -18.53 7.31 7.51
C ILE A 56 -19.37 7.76 6.29
N VAL A 57 -20.23 6.89 5.74
CA VAL A 57 -21.00 7.16 4.51
C VAL A 57 -22.37 7.82 4.77
N LYS A 58 -22.85 7.95 6.02
CA LYS A 58 -24.12 8.63 6.30
C LYS A 58 -23.95 10.16 6.35
N LYS A 59 -23.58 10.78 5.22
CA LYS A 59 -23.74 12.23 5.05
C LYS A 59 -25.24 12.52 5.03
N LYS A 60 -25.77 13.11 6.11
CA LYS A 60 -27.14 13.66 6.15
C LYS A 60 -27.31 14.60 4.96
N ARG A 61 -28.22 14.27 4.04
CA ARG A 61 -28.74 15.22 3.05
C ARG A 61 -29.54 16.28 3.82
N TYR A 62 -28.99 17.49 3.89
CA TYR A 62 -29.79 18.70 3.99
C TYR A 62 -30.26 19.08 2.59
#